data_AF-A0A8T5T1H0-F1
#
_entry.id   AF-A0A8T5T1H0-F1
#
_cell.length_a   1.000
_cell.length_b   1.000
_cell.length_c   1.000
_cell.angle_alpha   90.00
_cell.angle_beta   90.00
_cell.angle_gamma   90.00
#
_symmetry.space_group_name_H-M   'P 1'
#
loop_
_entity.id
_entity.type
_entity.pdbx_description
1 polymer ?
#
loop_
_entity_poly.entity_id
_entity_poly.type
_entity_poly.pdbx_seq_one_letter_code
_entity_poly.pdbx_strand_id
1 'polypeptide(L)'
;MRKLSPNRWNWSEEDNKWVFIEPCKNGEFLYQYSIKPPKEFVDLTYKIKTLNEKMIITTDPQENENLFNEMMKISKRMQNMRKES
;
A
#
# COMPACT_ATOMS: atom_id res chain seq x y z
N MET A 1 2.45 -21.06 5.37
CA MET A 1 3.25 -19.81 5.41
C MET A 1 2.85 -18.93 4.24
N ARG A 2 2.53 -17.67 4.50
CA ARG A 2 2.15 -16.67 3.49
C ARG A 2 3.35 -16.36 2.58
N LYS A 3 3.16 -16.23 1.26
CA LYS A 3 4.24 -15.88 0.33
C LYS A 3 4.34 -14.36 0.18
N LEU A 4 5.41 -13.79 0.70
CA LEU A 4 5.78 -12.39 0.45
C LEU A 4 6.22 -12.24 -1.02
N SER A 5 5.86 -11.13 -1.67
CA SER A 5 6.22 -10.92 -3.09
C SER A 5 7.51 -10.10 -3.23
N PRO A 6 8.37 -10.45 -4.20
CA PRO A 6 9.59 -9.69 -4.48
C PRO A 6 9.30 -8.31 -5.09
N ASN A 7 10.28 -7.42 -5.02
CA ASN A 7 10.30 -6.07 -5.58
C ASN A 7 9.23 -5.12 -5.03
N ARG A 8 8.72 -5.36 -3.82
CA ARG A 8 7.79 -4.46 -3.13
C ARG A 8 7.89 -4.59 -1.62
N TRP A 9 7.37 -3.59 -0.92
CA TRP A 9 7.14 -3.67 0.51
C TRP A 9 5.92 -4.54 0.81
N ASN A 10 6.11 -5.48 1.73
CA ASN A 10 5.08 -6.37 2.24
C ASN A 10 4.93 -6.13 3.74
N TRP A 11 3.72 -6.26 4.28
CA TRP A 11 3.51 -6.30 5.72
C TRP A 11 3.55 -7.74 6.23
N SER A 12 4.51 -8.09 7.08
CA SER A 12 4.55 -9.36 7.80
C SER A 12 3.75 -9.24 9.09
N GLU A 13 2.58 -9.89 9.14
CA GLU A 13 1.77 -9.96 10.37
C GLU A 13 2.45 -10.85 11.44
N GLU A 14 3.26 -11.82 11.04
CA GLU A 14 3.99 -12.72 11.96
C GLU A 14 5.09 -11.97 12.70
N ASP A 15 5.87 -11.18 11.97
CA ASP A 15 6.99 -10.40 12.54
C ASP A 15 6.57 -9.01 13.03
N ASN A 16 5.33 -8.61 12.74
CA ASN A 16 4.79 -7.27 12.96
C ASN A 16 5.69 -6.17 12.37
N LYS A 17 6.21 -6.40 11.15
CA LYS A 17 7.22 -5.57 10.47
C LYS A 17 6.98 -5.51 8.97
N TRP A 18 7.46 -4.45 8.35
CA TRP A 18 7.57 -4.31 6.90
C TRP A 18 8.77 -5.09 6.37
N VAL A 19 8.59 -5.80 5.26
CA VAL A 19 9.61 -6.61 4.61
C VAL A 19 9.68 -6.25 3.12
N PHE A 20 10.84 -5.79 2.67
CA PHE A 20 11.15 -5.66 1.25
C PHE A 20 12.01 -6.84 0.82
N ILE A 21 11.63 -7.47 -0.29
CA ILE A 21 12.33 -8.62 -0.85
C ILE A 21 12.95 -8.21 -2.16
N GLU A 22 14.27 -8.19 -2.22
CA GLU A 22 15.03 -7.85 -3.42
C GLU A 22 15.67 -9.12 -4.00
N PRO A 23 15.30 -9.54 -5.23
CA PRO A 23 15.94 -10.66 -5.89
C PRO A 23 17.34 -10.25 -6.36
N CYS A 24 18.36 -10.97 -5.91
CA CYS A 24 19.73 -10.77 -6.31
C CYS A 24 20.05 -11.54 -7.60
N LYS A 25 21.07 -11.10 -8.35
CA LYS A 25 21.48 -11.70 -9.63
C LYS A 25 21.95 -13.16 -9.51
N ASN A 26 22.34 -13.60 -8.32
CA ASN A 26 22.77 -14.96 -8.01
C ASN A 26 21.60 -15.91 -7.67
N GLY A 27 20.35 -15.44 -7.72
CA GLY A 27 19.17 -16.24 -7.37
C GLY A 27 18.83 -16.23 -5.88
N GLU A 28 19.59 -15.52 -5.05
CA GLU A 28 19.26 -15.30 -3.64
C GLU A 28 18.26 -14.15 -3.46
N PHE A 29 17.61 -14.10 -2.30
CA PHE A 29 16.73 -13.00 -1.90
C PHE A 29 17.35 -12.24 -0.75
N LEU A 30 17.43 -10.91 -0.89
CA LEU A 30 17.80 -10.00 0.18
C LEU A 30 16.54 -9.46 0.84
N TYR A 31 16.46 -9.61 2.17
CA TYR A 31 15.31 -9.20 2.97
C TYR A 31 15.66 -7.94 3.76
N GLN A 32 14.92 -6.86 3.56
CA GLN A 32 15.05 -5.64 4.35
C GLN A 32 13.84 -5.51 5.28
N TYR A 33 14.09 -5.41 6.58
CA TYR A 33 13.06 -5.30 7.59
C TYR A 33 12.95 -3.86 8.11
N SER A 34 11.73 -3.37 8.31
CA SER A 34 11.48 -2.07 8.93
C SER A 34 10.28 -2.12 9.87
N ILE A 35 10.43 -1.51 11.04
CA ILE A 35 9.31 -1.27 11.97
C ILE A 35 8.49 -0.06 11.48
N LYS A 36 9.15 0.91 10.85
CA LYS A 36 8.50 2.09 10.29
C LYS A 36 7.83 1.74 8.96
N PRO A 37 6.65 2.31 8.67
CA PRO A 37 6.03 2.14 7.37
C PRO A 37 6.91 2.71 6.26
N PRO A 38 6.93 2.06 5.08
CA PRO A 38 7.65 2.57 3.93
C PRO A 38 7.02 3.89 3.48
N LYS A 39 7.85 4.75 2.89
CA LYS A 39 7.39 6.06 2.38
C LYS A 39 6.18 5.92 1.47
N GLU A 40 6.16 4.91 0.59
CA GLU A 40 5.03 4.63 -0.28
C GLU A 40 3.71 4.44 0.49
N PHE A 41 3.73 3.66 1.59
CA PHE A 41 2.52 3.46 2.40
C PHE A 41 2.07 4.77 3.05
N VAL A 42 3.00 5.55 3.59
CA VAL A 42 2.71 6.86 4.19
C VAL A 42 2.08 7.80 3.14
N ASP A 43 2.66 7.88 1.94
CA ASP A 43 2.16 8.72 0.86
C ASP A 43 0.73 8.29 0.44
N LEU A 44 0.44 6.98 0.39
CA LEU A 44 -0.90 6.48 0.09
C LEU A 44 -1.90 6.83 1.19
N THR A 45 -1.52 6.73 2.47
CA THR A 45 -2.41 7.14 3.59
C THR A 45 -2.74 8.64 3.53
N TYR A 46 -1.75 9.48 3.20
CA TYR A 46 -1.96 10.91 3.03
C TYR A 46 -2.91 11.23 1.87
N LYS A 47 -2.78 10.50 0.75
CA LYS A 47 -3.69 10.65 -0.39
C LYS A 47 -5.13 10.25 -0.04
N ILE A 48 -5.35 9.16 0.69
CA ILE A 48 -6.69 8.78 1.16
C ILE A 48 -7.29 9.89 2.02
N LYS A 49 -6.52 10.43 2.98
CA LYS A 49 -6.97 11.54 3.82
C LYS A 49 -7.40 12.74 2.98
N THR A 50 -6.56 13.12 2.02
CA THR A 50 -6.82 14.25 1.11
C THR A 50 -8.08 14.01 0.26
N LEU A 51 -8.28 12.79 -0.26
CA LEU A 51 -9.48 12.44 -1.04
C LEU A 51 -10.74 12.49 -0.19
N ASN A 52 -10.69 11.97 1.04
CA ASN A 52 -11.81 12.04 1.98
C ASN A 52 -12.20 13.50 2.31
N GLU A 53 -11.20 14.35 2.58
CA GLU A 53 -11.44 15.78 2.84
C GLU A 53 -12.13 16.47 1.65
N LYS A 54 -11.73 16.14 0.41
CA LYS A 54 -12.39 16.64 -0.80
C LYS A 54 -13.82 16.12 -0.92
N MET A 55 -14.04 14.82 -0.74
CA MET A 55 -15.37 14.21 -0.86
C MET A 55 -16.40 14.82 0.10
N ILE A 56 -15.97 15.29 1.28
CA ILE A 56 -16.86 15.94 2.27
C ILE A 56 -17.41 17.28 1.75
N ILE A 57 -16.63 18.01 0.96
CA ILE A 57 -17.00 19.35 0.47
C ILE A 57 -17.52 19.34 -0.97
N THR A 58 -17.31 18.26 -1.72
CA THR A 58 -17.77 18.11 -3.12
C THR A 58 -19.28 17.91 -3.17
N THR A 59 -19.99 18.87 -3.75
CA THR A 59 -21.44 18.83 -3.95
C THR A 59 -21.86 18.17 -5.26
N ASP A 60 -20.97 18.13 -6.26
CA ASP A 60 -21.23 17.47 -7.54
C ASP A 60 -21.16 15.95 -7.39
N PRO A 61 -22.25 15.21 -7.67
CA PRO A 61 -22.27 13.76 -7.49
C PRO A 61 -21.26 13.02 -8.38
N GLN A 62 -21.00 13.50 -9.59
CA GLN A 62 -20.11 12.84 -10.53
C GLN A 62 -18.65 12.99 -10.13
N GLU A 63 -18.26 14.18 -9.67
CA GLU A 63 -16.96 14.45 -9.08
C GLU A 63 -16.75 13.65 -7.80
N ASN A 64 -17.78 13.54 -6.95
CA ASN A 64 -17.71 12.73 -5.73
C ASN A 64 -17.48 11.23 -6.05
N GLU A 65 -18.19 10.69 -7.05
CA GLU A 65 -17.97 9.33 -7.54
C GLU A 65 -16.55 9.12 -8.08
N ASN A 66 -15.99 10.09 -8.81
CA ASN A 66 -14.62 10.04 -9.30
C ASN A 66 -13.61 9.98 -8.15
N LEU A 67 -13.77 10.83 -7.13
CA LEU A 67 -12.93 10.84 -5.94
C LEU A 67 -13.01 9.51 -5.18
N PHE A 68 -14.22 8.94 -5.04
CA PHE A 68 -14.40 7.62 -4.43
C PHE A 68 -13.69 6.53 -5.22
N ASN A 69 -13.80 6.53 -6.55
CA ASN A 69 -13.13 5.57 -7.41
C ASN A 69 -11.60 5.66 -7.31
N GLU A 70 -11.04 6.86 -7.20
CA GLU A 70 -9.61 7.05 -6.92
C GLU A 70 -9.21 6.49 -5.56
N MET A 71 -9.99 6.78 -4.52
CA MET A 71 -9.74 6.24 -3.19
C MET A 71 -9.76 4.71 -3.19
N MET A 72 -10.71 4.09 -3.91
CA MET A 72 -10.79 2.64 -4.05
C MET A 72 -9.56 2.03 -4.75
N LYS A 73 -8.99 2.71 -5.74
CA LYS A 73 -7.72 2.27 -6.38
C LYS A 73 -6.57 2.29 -5.38
N ILE A 74 -6.47 3.33 -4.55
CA ILE A 74 -5.44 3.45 -3.52
C ILE A 74 -5.61 2.36 -2.45
N SER A 75 -6.84 2.14 -1.97
CA SER A 75 -7.16 1.09 -1.01
C SER A 75 -6.79 -0.30 -1.52
N LYS A 76 -7.06 -0.60 -2.80
CA LYS A 76 -6.62 -1.86 -3.43
C LYS A 76 -5.10 -2.00 -3.45
N ARG A 77 -4.36 -0.93 -3.75
CA ARG A 77 -2.88 -0.95 -3.71
C ARG A 77 -2.35 -1.22 -2.31
N MET A 78 -2.92 -0.56 -1.28
CA MET A 78 -2.54 -0.81 0.12
C MET A 78 -2.90 -2.23 0.56
N GLN A 79 -4.06 -2.74 0.13
CA GLN A 79 -4.43 -4.13 0.36
C GLN A 79 -3.41 -5.07 -0.27
N ASN A 80 -2.93 -4.82 -1.50
CA ASN A 80 -1.91 -5.67 -2.14
C ASN A 80 -0.54 -5.65 -1.43
N MET A 81 -0.25 -4.65 -0.61
CA MET A 81 0.92 -4.66 0.29
C MET A 81 0.72 -5.60 1.49
N ARG A 82 -0.53 -5.88 1.84
CA ARG A 82 -0.95 -6.81 2.90
C ARG A 82 -1.37 -8.19 2.38
N LYS A 83 -1.81 -8.28 1.12
CA LYS A 83 -2.63 -9.38 0.61
C LYS A 83 -1.89 -10.23 -0.41
N GLU A 84 -2.19 -11.51 -0.29
CA GLU A 84 -1.83 -12.65 -1.13
C GLU A 84 -2.01 -12.37 -2.63
N SER A 85 -1.16 -13.01 -3.43
CA SER A 85 -1.46 -13.44 -4.79
C SER A 85 -1.26 -14.94 -4.84
#